data_AF-A0A7Y9HWX1-F1
#
_entry.id   AF-A0A7Y9HWX1-F1
#
_cell.length_a   1.000
_cell.length_b   1.000
_cell.length_c   1.000
_cell.angle_alpha   90.00
_cell.angle_beta   90.00
_cell.angle_gamma   90.00
#
_symmetry.space_group_name_H-M   'P 1'
#
loop_
_entity.id
_entity.type
_entity.pdbx_description
1 polymer ?
#
loop_
_entity_poly.entity_id
_entity_poly.type
_entity_poly.pdbx_seq_one_letter_code
_entity_poly.pdbx_strand_id
1 'polypeptide(L)'
;MLNIFKKNRNQPFTPLLKREVNKAWINVTYDQYLPLYKAKFPFAFIGDDQLFNEFQGRIQYLIDTVVDLSTKRSEIESLWQLVFDSLLPLDEDVISADSIYFFPLLSITGEASFEQEYREKIMNKLENVMISKTTQQLEQGDDPVQVIKSLNYWLQKEMEYLAYLQVGNSYAQMGQLKIIYEQYSEQFETIKQFSAATYVDFVSVTKNAYKALQPEYKEKFTYFIQFLALQSVLVSRDAGFFDSYEQQLSEYYKIKLRKKPIANWAYWFFTGYGERPWRLVWLLLLTNFIFALLFTFLPFEFNGISKTMGVWPRIGNFLYFNHTTMLTVGYGDLFPKSPGAKSVVMLLQLMGFSISSAAVALFLRRILRF
;
A
#
# COMPACT_ATOMS: atom_id res chain seq x y z
N MET A 1 1.25 7.74 0.25
CA MET A 1 2.12 7.10 1.28
C MET A 1 3.00 5.94 0.76
N LEU A 2 3.04 5.62 -0.54
CA LEU A 2 3.75 4.43 -1.06
C LEU A 2 5.26 4.60 -1.38
N ASN A 3 5.88 5.74 -1.09
CA ASN A 3 7.29 6.03 -1.44
C ASN A 3 8.31 5.84 -0.29
N ILE A 4 7.88 5.36 0.88
CA ILE A 4 8.76 5.21 2.05
C ILE A 4 9.68 3.98 1.93
N PHE A 5 9.33 2.98 1.12
CA PHE A 5 10.00 1.67 1.12
C PHE A 5 11.17 1.49 0.14
N LYS A 6 11.65 2.55 -0.51
CA LYS A 6 12.94 2.55 -1.25
C LYS A 6 14.03 3.32 -0.50
N LYS A 7 13.97 3.33 0.83
CA LYS A 7 15.01 3.95 1.67
C LYS A 7 16.28 3.09 1.56
N ASN A 8 17.35 3.69 1.03
CA ASN A 8 18.67 3.08 0.93
C ASN A 8 19.08 2.54 2.31
N ARG A 9 19.56 1.29 2.41
CA ARG A 9 20.09 0.71 3.67
C ARG A 9 21.21 1.56 4.32
N ASN A 10 21.75 2.52 3.58
CA ASN A 10 22.81 3.44 4.00
C ASN A 10 22.30 4.84 4.41
N GLN A 11 20.99 5.09 4.54
CA GLN A 11 20.54 6.38 5.06
C GLN A 11 20.88 6.50 6.56
N PRO A 12 21.40 7.65 7.01
CA PRO A 12 21.75 7.85 8.41
C PRO A 12 20.52 7.68 9.30
N PHE A 13 20.73 6.99 10.42
CA PHE A 13 19.74 6.75 11.45
C PHE A 13 19.02 8.05 11.84
N THR A 14 17.69 8.08 11.71
CA THR A 14 16.86 9.17 12.23
C THR A 14 16.08 8.60 13.39
N PRO A 15 16.37 9.00 14.64
CA PRO A 15 15.68 8.47 15.81
C PRO A 15 14.18 8.76 15.71
N LEU A 16 13.34 7.81 16.15
CA LEU A 16 11.89 8.02 16.22
C LEU A 16 11.55 9.18 17.17
N LEU A 17 12.34 9.33 18.23
CA LEU A 17 12.30 10.43 19.16
C LEU A 17 13.64 11.14 19.19
N LYS A 18 13.69 12.38 18.70
CA LYS A 18 14.91 13.21 18.80
C LYS A 18 15.17 13.49 20.28
N ARG A 19 16.33 13.05 20.76
CA ARG A 19 16.74 13.18 22.15
C ARG A 19 17.67 14.38 22.34
N GLU A 20 17.41 15.17 23.38
CA GLU A 20 18.26 16.27 23.79
C GLU A 20 18.69 16.06 25.24
N VAL A 21 19.92 15.57 25.43
CA VAL A 21 20.46 15.29 26.76
C VAL A 21 20.52 16.59 27.56
N ASN A 22 19.89 16.59 28.73
CA ASN A 22 19.99 17.72 29.63
C ASN A 22 21.37 17.71 30.29
N LYS A 23 22.23 18.64 29.86
CA LYS A 23 23.61 18.75 30.38
C LYS A 23 23.68 18.88 31.90
N ALA A 24 22.66 19.46 32.53
CA ALA A 24 22.60 19.61 33.99
C ALA A 24 22.34 18.28 34.73
N TRP A 25 21.88 17.25 34.01
CA TRP A 25 21.50 15.96 34.59
C TRP A 25 22.42 14.81 34.17
N ILE A 26 23.52 15.10 33.48
CA ILE A 26 24.54 14.10 33.16
C ILE A 26 25.15 13.60 34.48
N ASN A 27 25.29 12.27 34.61
CA ASN A 27 25.78 11.56 35.81
C ASN A 27 24.84 11.54 37.03
N VAL A 28 23.61 12.07 36.92
CA VAL A 28 22.60 11.90 37.98
C VAL A 28 22.14 10.44 37.97
N THR A 29 21.97 9.82 39.14
CA THR A 29 21.42 8.45 39.23
C THR A 29 19.90 8.47 39.11
N TYR A 30 19.27 7.33 38.78
CA TYR A 30 17.81 7.25 38.70
C TYR A 30 17.10 7.72 39.99
N ASP A 31 17.60 7.28 41.15
CA ASP A 31 17.04 7.66 42.46
C ASP A 31 17.15 9.16 42.75
N GLN A 32 18.18 9.83 42.23
CA GLN A 32 18.34 11.29 42.33
C GLN A 32 17.49 12.02 41.28
N TYR A 33 17.33 11.42 40.10
CA TYR A 33 16.61 11.97 38.98
C TYR A 33 15.11 12.05 39.24
N LEU A 34 14.50 10.96 39.73
CA LEU A 34 13.05 10.85 39.84
C LEU A 34 12.42 11.94 40.71
N PRO A 35 12.94 12.30 41.91
CA PRO A 35 12.42 13.41 42.71
C PRO A 35 12.55 14.77 42.01
N LEU A 36 13.68 15.02 41.32
CA LEU A 36 13.90 16.27 40.59
C LEU A 36 12.93 16.40 39.41
N TYR A 37 12.72 15.31 38.68
CA TYR A 37 11.80 15.26 37.56
C TYR A 37 10.35 15.47 38.03
N LYS A 38 9.93 14.80 39.11
CA LYS A 38 8.59 15.01 39.73
C LYS A 38 8.39 16.45 40.22
N ALA A 39 9.41 17.07 40.80
CA ALA A 39 9.33 18.47 41.23
C ALA A 39 9.17 19.43 40.04
N LYS A 40 9.82 19.15 38.92
CA LYS A 40 9.74 19.97 37.70
C LYS A 40 8.46 19.74 36.90
N PHE A 41 7.98 18.49 36.88
CA PHE A 41 6.80 18.06 36.12
C PHE A 41 5.84 17.28 37.03
N PRO A 42 5.11 17.97 37.93
CA PRO A 42 4.25 17.31 38.91
C PRO A 42 3.11 16.50 38.27
N PHE A 43 2.77 16.81 37.02
CA PHE A 43 1.73 16.15 36.24
C PHE A 43 2.28 15.09 35.27
N ALA A 44 3.55 14.68 35.38
CA ALA A 44 4.08 13.63 34.51
C ALA A 44 3.60 12.22 34.90
N PHE A 45 3.05 12.04 36.11
CA PHE A 45 2.68 10.75 36.70
C PHE A 45 1.25 10.78 37.25
N ILE A 46 0.25 11.07 36.41
CA ILE A 46 -1.15 11.29 36.85
C ILE A 46 -1.91 9.97 37.15
N GLY A 47 -1.26 8.82 37.10
CA GLY A 47 -1.88 7.52 37.37
C GLY A 47 -1.53 6.95 38.75
N ASP A 48 -2.46 6.21 39.35
CA ASP A 48 -2.21 5.40 40.55
C ASP A 48 -1.37 4.14 40.26
N ASP A 49 -1.11 3.85 38.99
CA ASP A 49 -0.28 2.72 38.57
C ASP A 49 1.22 3.01 38.82
N GLN A 50 1.73 2.48 39.94
CA GLN A 50 3.13 2.60 40.31
C GLN A 50 4.08 2.00 39.29
N LEU A 51 3.68 0.91 38.62
CA LEU A 51 4.53 0.20 37.67
C LEU A 51 4.66 1.00 36.37
N PHE A 52 3.56 1.57 35.90
CA PHE A 52 3.54 2.52 34.79
C PHE A 52 4.42 3.74 35.08
N ASN A 53 4.26 4.34 36.25
CA ASN A 53 5.04 5.52 36.65
C ASN A 53 6.54 5.21 36.74
N GLU A 54 6.91 4.05 37.26
CA GLU A 54 8.30 3.59 37.31
C GLU A 54 8.88 3.39 35.90
N PHE A 55 8.12 2.74 35.01
CA PHE A 55 8.52 2.54 33.62
C PHE A 55 8.76 3.86 32.89
N GLN A 56 7.80 4.79 32.95
CA GLN A 56 7.93 6.12 32.33
C GLN A 56 9.09 6.91 32.92
N GLY A 57 9.25 6.86 34.25
CA GLY A 57 10.36 7.52 34.95
C GLY A 57 11.71 7.05 34.43
N ARG A 58 11.90 5.73 34.27
CA ARG A 58 13.14 5.14 33.76
C ARG A 58 13.41 5.46 32.30
N ILE A 59 12.38 5.42 31.43
CA ILE A 59 12.55 5.85 30.04
C ILE A 59 12.99 7.30 29.98
N GLN A 60 12.31 8.19 30.70
CA GLN A 60 12.63 9.61 30.67
C GLN A 60 14.03 9.88 31.25
N TYR A 61 14.42 9.14 32.29
CA TYR A 61 15.78 9.16 32.83
C TYR A 61 16.83 8.81 31.77
N LEU A 62 16.64 7.72 31.02
CA LEU A 62 17.55 7.33 29.94
C LEU A 62 17.59 8.40 28.84
N ILE A 63 16.44 9.01 28.54
CA ILE A 63 16.33 10.06 27.54
C ILE A 63 17.15 11.29 27.96
N ASP A 64 16.96 11.76 29.19
CA ASP A 64 17.45 13.07 29.63
C ASP A 64 18.90 13.04 30.16
N THR A 65 19.40 11.90 30.65
CA THR A 65 20.67 11.86 31.41
C THR A 65 21.81 11.11 30.72
N VAL A 66 21.51 10.13 29.87
CA VAL A 66 22.52 9.17 29.39
C VAL A 66 23.10 9.60 28.05
N VAL A 67 24.36 10.06 28.00
CA VAL A 67 24.97 10.49 26.73
C VAL A 67 25.09 9.35 25.72
N ASP A 68 25.61 8.20 26.15
CA ASP A 68 25.80 7.02 25.31
C ASP A 68 24.94 5.85 25.81
N LEU A 69 23.81 5.61 25.12
CA LEU A 69 22.86 4.56 25.47
C LEU A 69 23.43 3.14 25.29
N SER A 70 24.53 2.97 24.54
CA SER A 70 25.18 1.65 24.41
C SER A 70 25.72 1.13 25.75
N THR A 71 26.04 2.04 26.68
CA THR A 71 26.47 1.69 28.05
C THR A 71 25.32 1.25 28.96
N LYS A 72 24.06 1.44 28.53
CA LYS A 72 22.84 1.17 29.30
C LYS A 72 21.98 0.05 28.73
N ARG A 73 22.57 -0.85 27.94
CA ARG A 73 21.84 -1.97 27.32
C ARG A 73 21.07 -2.79 28.34
N SER A 74 21.71 -3.29 29.41
CA SER A 74 21.03 -4.11 30.44
C SER A 74 19.83 -3.42 31.09
N GLU A 75 19.89 -2.11 31.28
CA GLU A 75 18.79 -1.30 31.80
C GLU A 75 17.62 -1.24 30.79
N ILE A 76 17.92 -1.01 29.51
CA ILE A 76 16.94 -1.06 28.43
C ILE A 76 16.32 -2.47 28.28
N GLU A 77 17.11 -3.53 28.43
CA GLU A 77 16.60 -4.91 28.41
C GLU A 77 15.62 -5.17 29.55
N SER A 78 15.91 -4.65 30.75
CA SER A 78 15.00 -4.76 31.91
C SER A 78 13.68 -4.02 31.69
N LEU A 79 13.71 -2.90 30.96
CA LEU A 79 12.50 -2.16 30.57
C LEU A 79 11.66 -2.94 29.56
N TRP A 80 12.30 -3.60 28.60
CA TRP A 80 11.58 -4.51 27.70
C TRP A 80 10.93 -5.66 28.46
N GLN A 81 11.63 -6.28 29.42
CA GLN A 81 11.05 -7.32 30.26
C GLN A 81 9.83 -6.80 31.04
N LEU A 82 9.94 -5.63 31.67
CA LEU A 82 8.83 -5.00 32.37
C LEU A 82 7.61 -4.77 31.47
N VAL A 83 7.84 -4.30 30.24
CA VAL A 83 6.77 -4.12 29.23
C VAL A 83 6.09 -5.44 28.91
N PHE A 84 6.89 -6.48 28.64
CA PHE A 84 6.35 -7.77 28.24
C PHE A 84 5.62 -8.49 29.37
N ASP A 85 6.12 -8.38 30.59
CA ASP A 85 5.65 -9.20 31.71
C ASP A 85 4.53 -8.51 32.50
N SER A 86 4.45 -7.17 32.44
CA SER A 86 3.53 -6.41 33.28
C SER A 86 2.61 -5.45 32.53
N LEU A 87 3.08 -4.78 31.47
CA LEU A 87 2.26 -3.75 30.80
C LEU A 87 1.40 -4.31 29.68
N LEU A 88 1.95 -5.22 28.87
CA LEU A 88 1.23 -5.84 27.77
C LEU A 88 -0.02 -6.64 28.18
N PRO A 89 -0.04 -7.34 29.33
CA PRO A 89 -1.26 -8.03 29.78
C PRO A 89 -2.37 -7.10 30.32
N LEU A 90 -2.04 -5.86 30.70
CA LEU A 90 -2.96 -4.96 31.41
C LEU A 90 -3.74 -4.03 30.49
N ASP A 91 -3.20 -3.68 29.33
CA ASP A 91 -3.79 -2.64 28.49
C ASP A 91 -4.87 -3.23 27.57
N GLU A 92 -6.10 -2.76 27.66
CA GLU A 92 -7.20 -3.16 26.75
C GLU A 92 -6.99 -2.56 25.35
N ASP A 93 -6.34 -1.38 25.25
CA ASP A 93 -6.09 -0.70 23.97
C ASP A 93 -4.60 -0.70 23.60
N VAL A 94 -4.29 -1.33 22.47
CA VAL A 94 -2.93 -1.37 21.94
C VAL A 94 -2.51 0.01 21.41
N ILE A 95 -3.48 0.82 20.96
CA ILE A 95 -3.21 2.10 20.31
C ILE A 95 -2.67 3.11 21.33
N SER A 96 -3.23 3.13 22.55
CA SER A 96 -2.70 3.93 23.67
C SER A 96 -1.31 3.47 24.07
N ALA A 97 -1.14 2.15 24.21
CA ALA A 97 0.12 1.51 24.57
C ALA A 97 1.26 1.84 23.61
N ASP A 98 0.97 1.89 22.31
CA ASP A 98 1.96 2.11 21.25
C ASP A 98 2.73 3.43 21.46
N SER A 99 1.98 4.53 21.59
CA SER A 99 2.53 5.88 21.70
C SER A 99 3.31 6.13 22.99
N ILE A 100 2.92 5.46 24.07
CA ILE A 100 3.45 5.71 25.41
C ILE A 100 4.63 4.79 25.72
N TYR A 101 4.52 3.50 25.37
CA TYR A 101 5.52 2.50 25.76
C TYR A 101 6.52 2.20 24.66
N PHE A 102 6.03 1.81 23.47
CA PHE A 102 6.89 1.22 22.46
C PHE A 102 7.71 2.26 21.73
N PHE A 103 7.13 3.40 21.34
CA PHE A 103 7.88 4.41 20.58
C PHE A 103 9.15 4.89 21.29
N PRO A 104 9.10 5.33 22.57
CA PRO A 104 10.31 5.75 23.28
C PRO A 104 11.29 4.60 23.49
N LEU A 105 10.80 3.42 23.88
CA LEU A 105 11.64 2.27 24.18
C LEU A 105 12.33 1.72 22.93
N LEU A 106 11.62 1.63 21.80
CA LEU A 106 12.19 1.32 20.49
C LEU A 106 13.24 2.36 20.12
N SER A 107 12.94 3.65 20.30
CA SER A 107 13.86 4.73 19.96
C SER A 107 15.22 4.56 20.66
N ILE A 108 15.20 4.39 21.99
CA ILE A 108 16.42 4.20 22.79
C ILE A 108 17.11 2.86 22.49
N THR A 109 16.34 1.81 22.13
CA THR A 109 16.90 0.52 21.68
C THR A 109 17.67 0.66 20.37
N GLY A 110 17.12 1.40 19.40
CA GLY A 110 17.81 1.70 18.15
C GLY A 110 19.10 2.48 18.37
N GLU A 111 19.07 3.50 19.23
CA GLU A 111 20.24 4.34 19.54
C GLU A 111 21.33 3.56 20.31
N ALA A 112 20.94 2.69 21.24
CA ALA A 112 21.85 1.80 21.96
C ALA A 112 22.56 0.75 21.08
N SER A 113 22.19 0.67 19.79
CA SER A 113 22.81 -0.19 18.78
C SER A 113 22.84 -1.67 19.20
N PHE A 114 21.72 -2.18 19.71
CA PHE A 114 21.58 -3.60 20.06
C PHE A 114 21.91 -4.51 18.88
N GLU A 115 22.41 -5.70 19.20
CA GLU A 115 22.70 -6.75 18.21
C GLU A 115 21.43 -7.14 17.45
N GLN A 116 21.59 -7.56 16.19
CA GLN A 116 20.47 -7.90 15.32
C GLN A 116 19.59 -9.01 15.93
N GLU A 117 20.19 -10.03 16.52
CA GLU A 117 19.47 -11.13 17.18
C GLU A 117 18.56 -10.63 18.30
N TYR A 118 19.04 -9.67 19.12
CA TYR A 118 18.23 -9.11 20.19
C TYR A 118 17.07 -8.26 19.67
N ARG A 119 17.31 -7.46 18.62
CA ARG A 119 16.26 -6.68 17.95
C ARG A 119 15.18 -7.57 17.34
N GLU A 120 15.59 -8.68 16.70
CA GLU A 120 14.66 -9.71 16.20
C GLU A 120 13.87 -10.36 17.33
N LYS A 121 14.50 -10.66 18.46
CA LYS A 121 13.83 -11.22 19.65
C LYS A 121 12.75 -10.27 20.20
N ILE A 122 13.02 -8.97 20.30
CA ILE A 122 12.03 -7.97 20.71
C ILE A 122 10.84 -7.97 19.75
N MET A 123 11.11 -7.87 18.45
CA MET A 123 10.05 -7.79 17.44
C MET A 123 9.19 -9.05 17.42
N ASN A 124 9.81 -10.23 17.45
CA ASN A 124 9.07 -11.50 17.51
C ASN A 124 8.21 -11.59 18.78
N LYS A 125 8.69 -11.08 19.93
CA LYS A 125 7.90 -11.10 21.17
C LYS A 125 6.72 -10.12 21.10
N LEU A 126 6.92 -8.91 20.59
CA LEU A 126 5.83 -7.95 20.35
C LEU A 126 4.78 -8.50 19.40
N GLU A 127 5.23 -9.06 18.28
CA GLU A 127 4.39 -9.70 17.27
C GLU A 127 3.53 -10.81 17.86
N ASN A 128 4.14 -11.73 18.62
CA ASN A 128 3.42 -12.83 19.25
C ASN A 128 2.38 -12.35 20.27
N VAL A 129 2.71 -11.33 21.08
CA VAL A 129 1.76 -10.76 22.05
C VAL A 129 0.57 -10.16 21.32
N MET A 130 0.83 -9.38 20.27
CA MET A 130 -0.21 -8.72 19.49
C MET A 130 -1.14 -9.67 18.76
N ILE A 131 -0.58 -10.72 18.21
CA ILE A 131 -1.34 -11.78 17.53
C ILE A 131 -2.13 -12.59 18.54
N SER A 132 -1.53 -12.95 19.68
CA SER A 132 -2.23 -13.65 20.77
C SER A 132 -3.41 -12.83 21.29
N LYS A 133 -3.22 -11.54 21.51
CA LYS A 133 -4.28 -10.63 21.96
C LYS A 133 -5.39 -10.52 20.91
N THR A 134 -5.04 -10.33 19.64
CA THR A 134 -6.03 -10.26 18.54
C THR A 134 -6.86 -11.54 18.45
N THR A 135 -6.21 -12.70 18.49
CA THR A 135 -6.87 -14.02 18.50
C THR A 135 -7.80 -14.16 19.70
N GLN A 136 -7.34 -13.80 20.90
CA GLN A 136 -8.15 -13.84 22.12
C GLN A 136 -9.39 -12.94 22.03
N GLN A 137 -9.26 -11.70 21.56
CA GLN A 137 -10.38 -10.77 21.41
C GLN A 137 -11.42 -11.30 20.40
N LEU A 138 -10.96 -11.87 19.27
CA LEU A 138 -11.85 -12.51 18.30
C LEU A 138 -12.55 -13.76 18.87
N GLU A 139 -11.87 -14.55 19.71
CA GLU A 139 -12.47 -15.71 20.42
C GLU A 139 -13.49 -15.30 21.48
N GLN A 140 -13.25 -14.18 22.16
CA GLN A 140 -14.16 -13.62 23.16
C GLN A 140 -15.41 -12.98 22.52
N GLY A 141 -15.43 -12.82 21.20
CA GLY A 141 -16.54 -12.24 20.46
C GLY A 141 -16.58 -10.72 20.52
N ASP A 142 -15.44 -10.07 20.77
CA ASP A 142 -15.30 -8.62 20.67
C ASP A 142 -15.65 -8.13 19.25
N ASP A 143 -15.99 -6.84 19.11
CA ASP A 143 -16.33 -6.26 17.81
C ASP A 143 -15.17 -6.47 16.80
N PRO A 144 -15.37 -7.33 15.77
CA PRO A 144 -14.30 -7.68 14.84
C PRO A 144 -13.79 -6.47 14.06
N VAL A 145 -14.60 -5.42 13.89
CA VAL A 145 -14.16 -4.18 13.25
C VAL A 145 -13.13 -3.47 14.11
N GLN A 146 -13.35 -3.31 15.42
CA GLN A 146 -12.36 -2.66 16.29
C GLN A 146 -11.10 -3.51 16.43
N VAL A 147 -11.25 -4.81 16.62
CA VAL A 147 -10.11 -5.72 16.79
C VAL A 147 -9.20 -5.69 15.56
N ILE A 148 -9.75 -5.83 14.36
CA ILE A 148 -8.96 -5.77 13.11
C ILE A 148 -8.43 -4.37 12.84
N LYS A 149 -9.14 -3.31 13.23
CA LYS A 149 -8.62 -1.94 13.12
C LYS A 149 -7.39 -1.74 14.01
N SER A 150 -7.40 -2.24 15.24
CA SER A 150 -6.25 -2.21 16.15
C SER A 150 -5.08 -3.05 15.62
N LEU A 151 -5.36 -4.24 15.09
CA LEU A 151 -4.34 -5.06 14.41
C LEU A 151 -3.73 -4.31 13.21
N ASN A 152 -4.56 -3.69 12.37
CA ASN A 152 -4.09 -2.92 11.21
C ASN A 152 -3.20 -1.76 11.62
N TYR A 153 -3.60 -1.02 12.66
CA TYR A 153 -2.80 0.08 13.20
C TYR A 153 -1.44 -0.43 13.67
N TRP A 154 -1.41 -1.51 14.47
CA TRP A 154 -0.17 -2.09 14.94
C TRP A 154 0.71 -2.58 13.79
N LEU A 155 0.18 -3.31 12.80
CA LEU A 155 0.96 -3.77 11.64
C LEU A 155 1.55 -2.62 10.83
N GLN A 156 0.83 -1.48 10.71
CA GLN A 156 1.38 -0.29 10.06
C GLN A 156 2.58 0.27 10.85
N LYS A 157 2.46 0.33 12.17
CA LYS A 157 3.53 0.81 13.05
C LYS A 157 4.70 -0.15 13.13
N GLU A 158 4.45 -1.44 13.18
CA GLU A 158 5.45 -2.48 13.12
C GLU A 158 6.32 -2.35 11.87
N MET A 159 5.74 -2.05 10.70
CA MET A 159 6.54 -1.79 9.50
C MET A 159 7.49 -0.59 9.64
N GLU A 160 7.09 0.45 10.39
CA GLU A 160 7.97 1.57 10.75
C GLU A 160 9.07 1.11 11.72
N TYR A 161 8.72 0.28 12.71
CA TYR A 161 9.64 -0.26 13.72
C TYR A 161 10.67 -1.24 13.14
N LEU A 162 10.25 -2.14 12.27
CA LEU A 162 11.11 -3.08 11.54
C LEU A 162 12.13 -2.32 10.70
N ALA A 163 11.67 -1.30 9.96
CA ALA A 163 12.56 -0.43 9.19
C ALA A 163 13.55 0.31 10.10
N TYR A 164 13.11 0.75 11.28
CA TYR A 164 13.93 1.46 12.26
C TYR A 164 14.99 0.57 12.91
N LEU A 165 14.60 -0.61 13.39
CA LEU A 165 15.49 -1.59 14.00
C LEU A 165 16.31 -2.38 12.98
N GLN A 166 16.10 -2.14 11.67
CA GLN A 166 16.73 -2.87 10.57
C GLN A 166 16.43 -4.37 10.63
N VAL A 167 15.25 -4.73 11.14
CA VAL A 167 14.75 -6.09 11.20
C VAL A 167 13.90 -6.34 9.96
N GLY A 168 14.09 -7.49 9.30
CA GLY A 168 13.24 -7.88 8.18
C GLY A 168 11.90 -8.44 8.66
N ASN A 169 10.85 -8.33 7.83
CA ASN A 169 9.60 -9.02 8.12
C ASN A 169 9.82 -10.54 8.21
N SER A 170 9.21 -11.14 9.23
CA SER A 170 9.31 -12.57 9.47
C SER A 170 8.38 -13.34 8.52
N TYR A 171 8.79 -14.55 8.14
CA TYR A 171 7.89 -15.52 7.51
C TYR A 171 6.71 -15.89 8.43
N ALA A 172 6.94 -15.86 9.75
CA ALA A 172 5.96 -16.18 10.78
C ALA A 172 4.78 -15.22 10.74
N GLN A 173 5.02 -13.92 10.60
CA GLN A 173 4.00 -12.87 10.48
C GLN A 173 2.98 -13.19 9.40
N MET A 174 3.46 -13.47 8.19
CA MET A 174 2.60 -13.79 7.07
C MET A 174 1.84 -15.11 7.28
N GLY A 175 2.44 -16.06 7.99
CA GLY A 175 1.77 -17.29 8.43
C GLY A 175 0.63 -17.01 9.41
N GLN A 176 0.87 -16.18 10.43
CA GLN A 176 -0.10 -15.84 11.45
C GLN A 176 -1.25 -14.98 10.90
N LEU A 177 -0.96 -13.98 10.05
CA LEU A 177 -2.01 -13.20 9.36
C LEU A 177 -2.92 -14.09 8.51
N LYS A 178 -2.33 -15.10 7.86
CA LYS A 178 -3.09 -16.09 7.11
C LYS A 178 -3.97 -16.94 8.05
N ILE A 179 -3.42 -17.42 9.17
CA ILE A 179 -4.17 -18.21 10.16
C ILE A 179 -5.34 -17.39 10.74
N ILE A 180 -5.10 -16.14 11.16
CA ILE A 180 -6.15 -15.24 11.65
C ILE A 180 -7.25 -15.10 10.59
N TYR A 181 -6.88 -14.84 9.33
CA TYR A 181 -7.87 -14.71 8.27
C TYR A 181 -8.70 -15.98 8.04
N GLU A 182 -8.04 -17.15 8.02
CA GLU A 182 -8.69 -18.44 7.74
C GLU A 182 -9.56 -18.90 8.92
N GLN A 183 -9.07 -18.75 10.15
CA GLN A 183 -9.78 -19.16 11.37
C GLN A 183 -11.00 -18.28 11.66
N TYR A 184 -10.91 -16.97 11.41
CA TYR A 184 -11.98 -16.00 11.71
C TYR A 184 -12.67 -15.49 10.44
N SER A 185 -12.84 -16.36 9.43
CA SER A 185 -13.38 -15.98 8.13
C SER A 185 -14.79 -15.35 8.20
N GLU A 186 -15.65 -15.81 9.11
CA GLU A 186 -17.00 -15.25 9.34
C GLU A 186 -16.94 -13.80 9.85
N GLN A 187 -16.02 -13.51 10.78
CA GLN A 187 -15.76 -12.16 11.27
C GLN A 187 -15.25 -11.27 10.14
N PHE A 188 -14.40 -11.78 9.25
CA PHE A 188 -13.97 -11.03 8.07
C PHE A 188 -15.12 -10.73 7.10
N GLU A 189 -16.09 -11.63 6.91
CA GLU A 189 -17.30 -11.33 6.11
C GLU A 189 -18.13 -10.21 6.76
N THR A 190 -18.25 -10.22 8.09
CA THR A 190 -18.86 -9.12 8.87
C THR A 190 -18.12 -7.81 8.61
N ILE A 191 -16.79 -7.79 8.69
CA ILE A 191 -15.99 -6.57 8.44
C ILE A 191 -16.19 -6.06 7.01
N LYS A 192 -16.25 -6.94 6.00
CA LYS A 192 -16.51 -6.51 4.61
C LYS A 192 -17.83 -5.77 4.47
N GLN A 193 -18.86 -6.20 5.19
CA GLN A 193 -20.20 -5.61 5.14
C GLN A 193 -20.29 -4.30 5.93
N PHE A 194 -19.76 -4.26 7.16
CA PHE A 194 -19.93 -3.12 8.06
C PHE A 194 -18.81 -2.09 8.00
N SER A 195 -17.60 -2.48 7.58
CA SER A 195 -16.44 -1.60 7.53
C SER A 195 -15.48 -2.00 6.40
N ALA A 196 -15.93 -1.79 5.15
CA ALA A 196 -15.14 -2.03 3.95
C ALA A 196 -13.74 -1.38 4.01
N ALA A 197 -13.62 -0.18 4.61
CA ALA A 197 -12.35 0.51 4.79
C ALA A 197 -11.37 -0.30 5.66
N THR A 198 -11.83 -0.81 6.80
CA THR A 198 -11.01 -1.64 7.71
C THR A 198 -10.55 -2.93 7.02
N TYR A 199 -11.42 -3.56 6.23
CA TYR A 199 -11.03 -4.73 5.43
C TYR A 199 -9.95 -4.40 4.39
N VAL A 200 -10.13 -3.30 3.66
CA VAL A 200 -9.17 -2.84 2.64
C VAL A 200 -7.81 -2.51 3.29
N ASP A 201 -7.82 -1.89 4.47
CA ASP A 201 -6.61 -1.61 5.24
C ASP A 201 -5.91 -2.90 5.67
N PHE A 202 -6.65 -3.92 6.12
CA PHE A 202 -6.11 -5.25 6.43
C PHE A 202 -5.41 -5.88 5.22
N VAL A 203 -6.05 -5.83 4.05
CA VAL A 203 -5.42 -6.32 2.81
C VAL A 203 -4.20 -5.48 2.44
N SER A 204 -4.22 -4.16 2.68
CA SER A 204 -3.11 -3.26 2.42
C SER A 204 -1.87 -3.60 3.27
N VAL A 205 -2.03 -3.75 4.59
CA VAL A 205 -0.93 -4.10 5.50
C VAL A 205 -0.38 -5.50 5.21
N THR A 206 -1.27 -6.46 4.93
CA THR A 206 -0.89 -7.83 4.58
C THR A 206 -0.11 -7.89 3.26
N LYS A 207 -0.49 -7.09 2.25
CA LYS A 207 0.30 -6.93 1.01
C LYS A 207 1.67 -6.31 1.26
N ASN A 208 1.80 -5.39 2.22
CA ASN A 208 3.09 -4.78 2.55
C ASN A 208 4.02 -5.79 3.22
N ALA A 209 3.51 -6.58 4.18
CA ALA A 209 4.26 -7.69 4.77
C ALA A 209 4.69 -8.71 3.70
N TYR A 210 3.79 -9.06 2.77
CA TYR A 210 4.14 -9.91 1.62
C TYR A 210 5.23 -9.32 0.72
N LYS A 211 5.20 -8.01 0.44
CA LYS A 211 6.22 -7.33 -0.37
C LYS A 211 7.59 -7.39 0.31
N ALA A 212 7.63 -7.35 1.64
CA ALA A 212 8.85 -7.42 2.44
C ALA A 212 9.47 -8.84 2.52
N LEU A 213 8.70 -9.90 2.28
CA LEU A 213 9.21 -11.28 2.30
C LEU A 213 10.35 -11.53 1.27
N GLN A 214 11.25 -12.44 1.64
CA GLN A 214 12.25 -13.01 0.72
C GLN A 214 11.56 -13.75 -0.46
N PRO A 215 12.16 -13.76 -1.67
CA PRO A 215 11.57 -14.40 -2.85
C PRO A 215 11.15 -15.86 -2.64
N GLU A 216 11.94 -16.63 -1.90
CA GLU A 216 11.69 -18.05 -1.60
C GLU A 216 10.38 -18.25 -0.82
N TYR A 217 10.07 -17.34 0.10
CA TYR A 217 8.84 -17.40 0.90
C TYR A 217 7.62 -16.82 0.17
N LYS A 218 7.83 -15.92 -0.80
CA LYS A 218 6.73 -15.31 -1.55
C LYS A 218 5.90 -16.33 -2.33
N GLU A 219 6.49 -17.38 -2.88
CA GLU A 219 5.73 -18.42 -3.60
C GLU A 219 4.68 -19.08 -2.69
N LYS A 220 5.02 -19.36 -1.41
CA LYS A 220 4.12 -20.01 -0.44
C LYS A 220 2.86 -19.20 -0.13
N PHE A 221 2.95 -17.87 -0.14
CA PHE A 221 1.83 -16.97 0.16
C PHE A 221 1.20 -16.31 -1.07
N THR A 222 1.68 -16.61 -2.29
CA THR A 222 1.21 -15.93 -3.51
C THR A 222 -0.30 -16.13 -3.71
N TYR A 223 -0.81 -17.34 -3.48
CA TYR A 223 -2.24 -17.64 -3.64
C TYR A 223 -3.10 -16.87 -2.61
N PHE A 224 -2.71 -16.89 -1.34
CA PHE A 224 -3.40 -16.18 -0.26
C PHE A 224 -3.49 -14.67 -0.55
N ILE A 225 -2.38 -14.06 -0.94
CA ILE A 225 -2.33 -12.64 -1.29
C ILE A 225 -3.13 -12.31 -2.54
N GLN A 226 -3.09 -13.18 -3.56
CA GLN A 226 -3.90 -13.02 -4.75
C GLN A 226 -5.40 -13.08 -4.41
N PHE A 227 -5.80 -13.98 -3.51
CA PHE A 227 -7.17 -14.09 -3.03
C PHE A 227 -7.60 -12.83 -2.27
N LEU A 228 -6.82 -12.36 -1.28
CA LEU A 228 -7.11 -11.13 -0.55
C LEU A 228 -7.19 -9.90 -1.47
N ALA A 229 -6.28 -9.79 -2.43
CA ALA A 229 -6.28 -8.70 -3.40
C ALA A 229 -7.56 -8.71 -4.25
N LEU A 230 -8.07 -9.88 -4.65
CA LEU A 230 -9.35 -9.98 -5.36
C LEU A 230 -10.52 -9.57 -4.48
N GLN A 231 -10.56 -10.04 -3.23
CA GLN A 231 -11.63 -9.68 -2.29
C GLN A 231 -11.64 -8.18 -2.02
N SER A 232 -10.47 -7.55 -1.83
CA SER A 232 -10.35 -6.10 -1.67
C SER A 232 -10.90 -5.32 -2.85
N VAL A 233 -10.68 -5.80 -4.08
CA VAL A 233 -11.26 -5.22 -5.31
C VAL A 233 -12.80 -5.30 -5.29
N LEU A 234 -13.36 -6.44 -4.90
CA LEU A 234 -14.82 -6.64 -4.84
C LEU A 234 -15.44 -5.75 -3.75
N VAL A 235 -14.87 -5.76 -2.56
CA VAL A 235 -15.33 -4.94 -1.41
C VAL A 235 -15.25 -3.44 -1.74
N SER A 236 -14.16 -2.98 -2.35
CA SER A 236 -14.01 -1.57 -2.73
C SER A 236 -14.99 -1.15 -3.82
N ARG A 237 -15.31 -2.06 -4.76
CA ARG A 237 -16.36 -1.80 -5.76
C ARG A 237 -17.72 -1.63 -5.11
N ASP A 238 -18.08 -2.56 -4.23
CA ASP A 238 -19.40 -2.60 -3.61
C ASP A 238 -19.59 -1.45 -2.60
N ALA A 239 -18.51 -0.98 -1.96
CA ALA A 239 -18.49 0.19 -1.09
C ALA A 239 -18.34 1.54 -1.82
N GLY A 240 -18.19 1.56 -3.15
CA GLY A 240 -18.03 2.80 -3.92
C GLY A 240 -16.65 3.48 -3.80
N PHE A 241 -15.61 2.78 -3.36
CA PHE A 241 -14.24 3.29 -3.26
C PHE A 241 -13.51 3.34 -4.61
N PHE A 242 -14.10 4.01 -5.59
CA PHE A 242 -13.63 4.02 -6.98
C PHE A 242 -12.19 4.52 -7.14
N ASP A 243 -11.75 5.50 -6.33
CA ASP A 243 -10.39 6.05 -6.43
C ASP A 243 -9.31 5.01 -6.06
N SER A 244 -9.60 4.07 -5.16
CA SER A 244 -8.68 2.98 -4.78
C SER A 244 -8.84 1.72 -5.64
N TYR A 245 -9.99 1.57 -6.30
CA TYR A 245 -10.38 0.36 -7.02
C TYR A 245 -9.41 0.03 -8.16
N GLU A 246 -9.04 1.00 -9.01
CA GLU A 246 -8.07 0.76 -10.10
C GLU A 246 -6.71 0.32 -9.55
N GLN A 247 -6.23 1.00 -8.49
CA GLN A 247 -4.96 0.66 -7.89
C GLN A 247 -4.98 -0.79 -7.36
N GLN A 248 -6.04 -1.18 -6.66
CA GLN A 248 -6.19 -2.54 -6.15
C GLN A 248 -6.32 -3.58 -7.28
N LEU A 249 -7.08 -3.27 -8.33
CA LEU A 249 -7.24 -4.15 -9.50
C LEU A 249 -5.90 -4.35 -10.21
N SER A 250 -5.16 -3.26 -10.41
CA SER A 250 -3.82 -3.32 -10.97
C SER A 250 -2.87 -4.13 -10.10
N GLU A 251 -2.93 -4.00 -8.77
CA GLU A 251 -2.12 -4.81 -7.86
C GLU A 251 -2.47 -6.30 -7.93
N TYR A 252 -3.77 -6.63 -7.96
CA TYR A 252 -4.25 -8.01 -8.12
C TYR A 252 -3.70 -8.64 -9.40
N TYR A 253 -3.84 -7.98 -10.55
CA TYR A 253 -3.36 -8.52 -11.82
C TYR A 253 -1.83 -8.58 -11.89
N LYS A 254 -1.12 -7.65 -11.25
CA LYS A 254 0.34 -7.72 -11.12
C LYS A 254 0.79 -8.97 -10.37
N ILE A 255 0.06 -9.38 -9.33
CA ILE A 255 0.32 -10.62 -8.58
C ILE A 255 -0.06 -11.84 -9.43
N LYS A 256 -1.28 -11.87 -9.98
CA LYS A 256 -1.83 -12.97 -10.79
C LYS A 256 -1.00 -13.26 -12.06
N LEU A 257 -0.54 -12.22 -12.73
CA LEU A 257 0.19 -12.29 -13.99
C LEU A 257 1.71 -12.22 -13.80
N ARG A 258 2.23 -12.37 -12.57
CA ARG A 258 3.68 -12.29 -12.29
C ARG A 258 4.51 -13.21 -13.19
N LYS A 259 4.03 -14.43 -13.45
CA LYS A 259 4.71 -15.44 -14.29
C LYS A 259 4.44 -15.25 -15.80
N LYS A 260 3.63 -14.26 -16.20
CA LYS A 260 3.19 -14.01 -17.59
C LYS A 260 3.46 -12.54 -17.98
N PRO A 261 4.72 -12.15 -18.24
CA PRO A 261 5.09 -10.75 -18.45
C PRO A 261 4.37 -10.10 -19.63
N ILE A 262 4.18 -10.83 -20.74
CA ILE A 262 3.45 -10.34 -21.92
C ILE A 262 1.97 -10.09 -21.59
N ALA A 263 1.33 -11.00 -20.85
CA ALA A 263 -0.05 -10.82 -20.43
C ALA A 263 -0.20 -9.65 -19.44
N ASN A 264 0.77 -9.47 -18.54
CA ASN A 264 0.80 -8.32 -17.62
C ASN A 264 0.99 -6.99 -18.37
N TRP A 265 1.87 -6.97 -19.38
CA TRP A 265 2.05 -5.82 -20.27
C TRP A 265 0.77 -5.51 -21.05
N ALA A 266 0.15 -6.52 -21.65
CA ALA A 266 -1.11 -6.37 -22.37
C ALA A 266 -2.22 -5.89 -21.43
N TYR A 267 -2.36 -6.47 -20.24
CA TYR A 267 -3.29 -6.02 -19.22
C TYR A 267 -3.07 -4.53 -18.90
N TRP A 268 -1.83 -4.12 -18.62
CA TRP A 268 -1.51 -2.72 -18.31
C TRP A 268 -1.83 -1.77 -19.47
N PHE A 269 -1.65 -2.23 -20.72
CA PHE A 269 -2.00 -1.47 -21.92
C PHE A 269 -3.52 -1.39 -22.13
N PHE A 270 -4.24 -2.47 -21.86
CA PHE A 270 -5.68 -2.58 -22.09
C PHE A 270 -6.56 -2.11 -20.93
N THR A 271 -6.01 -1.98 -19.72
CA THR A 271 -6.76 -1.58 -18.51
C THR A 271 -6.38 -0.20 -18.02
N GLY A 272 -7.34 0.48 -17.39
CA GLY A 272 -7.20 1.89 -16.98
C GLY A 272 -7.43 2.88 -18.12
N TYR A 273 -8.15 2.49 -19.18
CA TYR A 273 -8.72 3.48 -20.11
C TYR A 273 -9.71 4.38 -19.39
N GLY A 274 -10.38 3.87 -18.34
CA GLY A 274 -11.42 4.54 -17.58
C GLY A 274 -11.01 5.79 -16.78
N GLU A 275 -9.74 5.91 -16.41
CA GLU A 275 -9.32 6.96 -15.47
C GLU A 275 -8.38 7.99 -16.10
N ARG A 276 -7.78 7.66 -17.24
CA ARG A 276 -6.80 8.52 -17.94
C ARG A 276 -7.30 8.82 -19.35
N PRO A 277 -8.09 9.89 -19.57
CA PRO A 277 -8.69 10.20 -20.88
C PRO A 277 -7.64 10.31 -22.00
N TRP A 278 -6.42 10.73 -21.66
CA TRP A 278 -5.30 10.79 -22.59
C TRP A 278 -4.94 9.45 -23.23
N ARG A 279 -5.17 8.31 -22.54
CA ARG A 279 -4.95 6.97 -23.12
C ARG A 279 -5.92 6.66 -24.25
N LEU A 280 -7.18 7.11 -24.15
CA LEU A 280 -8.15 6.97 -25.23
C LEU A 280 -7.79 7.87 -26.42
N VAL A 281 -7.25 9.06 -26.16
CA VAL A 281 -6.72 9.94 -27.23
C VAL A 281 -5.58 9.23 -27.96
N TRP A 282 -4.62 8.64 -27.24
CA TRP A 282 -3.57 7.84 -27.89
C TRP A 282 -4.09 6.62 -28.63
N LEU A 283 -5.09 5.92 -28.09
CA LEU A 283 -5.71 4.79 -28.77
C LEU A 283 -6.37 5.24 -30.08
N LEU A 284 -7.10 6.37 -30.05
CA LEU A 284 -7.70 6.98 -31.24
C LEU A 284 -6.65 7.33 -32.29
N LEU A 285 -5.57 8.01 -31.87
CA LEU A 285 -4.47 8.39 -32.76
C LEU A 285 -3.74 7.17 -33.33
N LEU A 286 -3.49 6.15 -32.52
CA LEU A 286 -2.84 4.91 -32.92
C LEU A 286 -3.70 4.12 -33.90
N THR A 287 -5.00 3.96 -33.64
CA THR A 287 -5.95 3.34 -34.56
C THR A 287 -6.00 4.12 -35.88
N ASN A 288 -6.09 5.44 -35.83
CA ASN A 288 -6.07 6.29 -37.01
C ASN A 288 -4.79 6.05 -37.85
N PHE A 289 -3.63 6.07 -37.19
CA PHE A 289 -2.34 5.84 -37.84
C PHE A 289 -2.23 4.43 -38.45
N ILE A 290 -2.62 3.38 -37.72
CA ILE A 290 -2.58 1.99 -38.21
C ILE A 290 -3.45 1.84 -39.47
N PHE A 291 -4.68 2.35 -39.45
CA PHE A 291 -5.56 2.27 -40.62
C PHE A 291 -5.05 3.13 -41.78
N ALA A 292 -4.38 4.25 -41.51
CA ALA A 292 -3.79 5.07 -42.56
C ALA A 292 -2.65 4.35 -43.27
N LEU A 293 -1.78 3.65 -42.51
CA LEU A 293 -0.76 2.78 -43.10
C LEU A 293 -1.39 1.63 -43.88
N LEU A 294 -2.41 0.97 -43.30
CA LEU A 294 -3.13 -0.13 -43.94
C LEU A 294 -3.73 0.30 -45.28
N PHE A 295 -4.41 1.44 -45.36
CA PHE A 295 -4.96 1.96 -46.62
C PHE A 295 -3.91 2.48 -47.60
N THR A 296 -2.74 2.90 -47.12
CA THR A 296 -1.63 3.35 -47.97
C THR A 296 -0.95 2.19 -48.69
N PHE A 297 -0.71 1.07 -47.98
CA PHE A 297 0.12 -0.03 -48.49
C PHE A 297 -0.68 -1.19 -49.07
N LEU A 298 -1.95 -1.37 -48.68
CA LEU A 298 -2.81 -2.38 -49.29
C LEU A 298 -3.49 -1.85 -50.56
N PRO A 299 -3.85 -2.73 -51.51
CA PRO A 299 -4.40 -2.34 -52.82
C PRO A 299 -5.89 -1.92 -52.74
N PHE A 300 -6.24 -1.06 -51.78
CA PHE A 300 -7.58 -0.50 -51.65
C PHE A 300 -7.78 0.68 -52.58
N GLU A 301 -9.00 0.80 -53.12
CA GLU A 301 -9.35 1.86 -54.06
C GLU A 301 -10.25 2.87 -53.36
N PHE A 302 -9.83 4.14 -53.38
CA PHE A 302 -10.54 5.25 -52.79
C PHE A 302 -10.77 6.34 -53.83
N ASN A 303 -11.89 7.03 -53.74
CA ASN A 303 -12.08 8.28 -54.48
C ASN A 303 -11.22 9.40 -53.88
N GLY A 304 -10.76 10.32 -54.72
CA GLY A 304 -9.97 11.49 -54.30
C GLY A 304 -8.49 11.22 -53.99
N ILE A 305 -8.03 9.96 -54.02
CA ILE A 305 -6.62 9.60 -53.82
C ILE A 305 -6.10 8.82 -55.03
N SER A 306 -5.18 9.43 -55.78
CA SER A 306 -4.51 8.77 -56.90
C SER A 306 -3.46 7.76 -56.41
N LYS A 307 -3.32 6.63 -57.11
CA LYS A 307 -2.21 5.66 -56.89
C LYS A 307 -0.84 6.24 -57.25
N THR A 308 -0.79 7.27 -58.09
CA THR A 308 0.45 7.96 -58.49
C THR A 308 0.93 8.99 -57.47
N MET A 309 0.15 9.25 -56.42
CA MET A 309 0.51 10.17 -55.35
C MET A 309 1.67 9.61 -54.52
N GLY A 310 2.59 10.48 -54.09
CA GLY A 310 3.66 10.11 -53.16
C GLY A 310 3.11 9.54 -51.84
N VAL A 311 3.93 8.72 -51.16
CA VAL A 311 3.52 8.01 -49.93
C VAL A 311 3.10 8.97 -48.81
N TRP A 312 3.83 10.06 -48.60
CA TRP A 312 3.55 11.00 -47.51
C TRP A 312 2.22 11.76 -47.65
N PRO A 313 1.92 12.41 -48.80
CA PRO A 313 0.59 12.99 -49.02
C PRO A 313 -0.54 11.97 -48.90
N ARG A 314 -0.29 10.72 -49.30
CA ARG A 314 -1.26 9.63 -49.21
C ARG A 314 -1.58 9.26 -47.76
N ILE A 315 -0.57 9.11 -46.92
CA ILE A 315 -0.74 8.89 -45.47
C ILE A 315 -1.52 10.06 -44.86
N GLY A 316 -1.19 11.30 -45.22
CA GLY A 316 -1.90 12.50 -44.73
C GLY A 316 -3.40 12.49 -45.09
N ASN A 317 -3.73 12.19 -46.35
CA ASN A 317 -5.12 12.07 -46.81
C ASN A 317 -5.86 10.94 -46.08
N PHE A 318 -5.22 9.79 -45.84
CA PHE A 318 -5.85 8.71 -45.09
C PHE A 318 -5.99 9.01 -43.60
N LEU A 319 -5.06 9.73 -42.97
CA LEU A 319 -5.21 10.19 -41.59
C LEU A 319 -6.43 11.11 -41.43
N TYR A 320 -6.62 12.02 -42.38
CA TYR A 320 -7.79 12.90 -42.45
C TYR A 320 -9.08 12.12 -42.70
N PHE A 321 -9.10 11.23 -43.69
CA PHE A 321 -10.25 10.36 -43.98
C PHE A 321 -10.64 9.50 -42.76
N ASN A 322 -9.66 8.87 -42.11
CA ASN A 322 -9.90 8.05 -40.93
C ASN A 322 -10.43 8.88 -39.77
N HIS A 323 -9.87 10.07 -39.53
CA HIS A 323 -10.34 10.95 -38.46
C HIS A 323 -11.81 11.35 -38.65
N THR A 324 -12.15 11.82 -39.85
CA THR A 324 -13.53 12.22 -40.18
C THR A 324 -14.50 11.05 -40.20
N THR A 325 -14.03 9.85 -40.56
CA THR A 325 -14.80 8.60 -40.50
C THR A 325 -15.04 8.13 -39.06
N MET A 326 -14.00 8.11 -38.21
CA MET A 326 -14.10 7.68 -36.81
C MET A 326 -14.98 8.62 -35.98
N LEU A 327 -14.96 9.92 -36.29
CA LEU A 327 -15.85 10.92 -35.70
C LEU A 327 -17.22 11.00 -36.37
N THR A 328 -17.50 10.14 -37.36
CA THR A 328 -18.78 10.08 -38.09
C THR A 328 -19.17 11.38 -38.82
N VAL A 329 -18.19 12.22 -39.15
CA VAL A 329 -18.40 13.49 -39.88
C VAL A 329 -18.60 13.23 -41.37
N GLY A 330 -17.70 12.44 -41.98
CA GLY A 330 -17.82 11.97 -43.37
C GLY A 330 -18.09 13.06 -44.42
N TYR A 331 -17.13 13.94 -44.70
CA TYR A 331 -17.30 15.04 -45.66
C TYR A 331 -17.57 14.62 -47.12
N GLY A 332 -17.29 13.36 -47.48
CA GLY A 332 -17.64 12.79 -48.79
C GLY A 332 -16.66 13.09 -49.93
N ASP A 333 -15.60 13.85 -49.65
CA ASP A 333 -14.46 14.08 -50.56
C ASP A 333 -13.64 12.80 -50.81
N LEU A 334 -13.48 11.98 -49.76
CA LEU A 334 -12.80 10.70 -49.78
C LEU A 334 -13.78 9.58 -49.39
N PHE A 335 -13.88 8.54 -50.22
CA PHE A 335 -14.73 7.38 -49.93
C PHE A 335 -14.21 6.08 -50.58
N PRO A 336 -14.44 4.91 -49.96
CA PRO A 336 -13.99 3.62 -50.48
C PRO A 336 -14.79 3.21 -51.73
N LYS A 337 -14.08 2.84 -52.80
CA LYS A 337 -14.68 2.32 -54.06
C LYS A 337 -14.77 0.80 -54.04
N SER A 338 -13.68 0.12 -53.67
CA SER A 338 -13.63 -1.34 -53.71
C SER A 338 -14.40 -2.00 -52.56
N PRO A 339 -15.01 -3.18 -52.76
CA PRO A 339 -15.72 -3.89 -51.71
C PRO A 339 -14.87 -4.16 -50.46
N GLY A 340 -13.60 -4.55 -50.64
CA GLY A 340 -12.68 -4.77 -49.52
C GLY A 340 -12.42 -3.49 -48.71
N ALA A 341 -12.27 -2.34 -49.39
CA ALA A 341 -12.07 -1.07 -48.70
C ALA A 341 -13.31 -0.69 -47.86
N LYS A 342 -14.52 -0.92 -48.40
CA LYS A 342 -15.78 -0.70 -47.68
C LYS A 342 -15.85 -1.53 -46.40
N SER A 343 -15.51 -2.83 -46.46
CA SER A 343 -15.51 -3.69 -45.27
C SER A 343 -14.53 -3.23 -44.19
N VAL A 344 -13.32 -2.81 -44.57
CA VAL A 344 -12.34 -2.30 -43.60
C VAL A 344 -12.78 -0.95 -43.02
N VAL A 345 -13.39 -0.08 -43.81
CA VAL A 345 -13.98 1.19 -43.33
C VAL A 345 -15.12 0.94 -42.34
N MET A 346 -15.94 -0.09 -42.55
CA MET A 346 -16.96 -0.48 -41.56
C MET A 346 -16.33 -0.88 -40.22
N LEU A 347 -15.24 -1.65 -40.24
CA LEU A 347 -14.50 -2.00 -39.01
C LEU A 347 -13.92 -0.76 -38.33
N LEU A 348 -13.35 0.16 -39.11
CA LEU A 348 -12.84 1.44 -38.60
C LEU A 348 -13.94 2.27 -37.92
N GLN A 349 -15.13 2.35 -38.53
CA GLN A 349 -16.28 3.05 -37.95
C GLN A 349 -16.72 2.41 -36.62
N LEU A 350 -16.81 1.07 -36.55
CA LEU A 350 -17.16 0.35 -35.33
C LEU A 350 -16.14 0.62 -34.20
N MET A 351 -14.84 0.62 -34.52
CA MET A 351 -13.80 0.95 -33.56
C MET A 351 -13.85 2.41 -33.14
N GLY A 352 -14.01 3.34 -34.08
CA GLY A 352 -14.13 4.78 -33.80
C GLY A 352 -15.32 5.11 -32.91
N PHE A 353 -16.48 4.50 -33.17
CA PHE A 353 -17.67 4.64 -32.34
C PHE A 353 -17.46 4.06 -30.93
N SER A 354 -16.82 2.89 -30.82
CA SER A 354 -16.51 2.27 -29.53
C SER A 354 -15.55 3.13 -28.69
N ILE A 355 -14.50 3.69 -29.32
CA ILE A 355 -13.54 4.57 -28.64
C ILE A 355 -14.21 5.89 -28.22
N SER A 356 -15.02 6.49 -29.09
CA SER A 356 -15.70 7.75 -28.81
C SER A 356 -16.75 7.60 -27.71
N SER A 357 -17.55 6.53 -27.74
CA SER A 357 -18.53 6.24 -26.68
C SER A 357 -17.85 5.99 -25.33
N ALA A 358 -16.73 5.26 -25.30
CA ALA A 358 -15.90 5.14 -24.11
C ALA A 358 -15.44 6.53 -23.63
N ALA A 359 -14.89 7.37 -24.51
CA ALA A 359 -14.41 8.70 -24.15
C ALA A 359 -15.51 9.58 -23.53
N VAL A 360 -16.71 9.57 -24.12
CA VAL A 360 -17.88 10.29 -23.58
C VAL A 360 -18.27 9.74 -22.21
N ALA A 361 -18.36 8.41 -22.05
CA ALA A 361 -18.69 7.80 -20.76
C ALA A 361 -17.71 8.20 -19.66
N LEU A 362 -16.41 8.28 -19.97
CA LEU A 362 -15.40 8.70 -19.00
C LEU A 362 -15.46 10.18 -18.67
N PHE A 363 -15.72 11.01 -19.69
CA PHE A 363 -15.90 12.43 -19.49
C PHE A 363 -17.11 12.72 -18.60
N LEU A 364 -18.24 12.04 -18.87
CA LEU A 364 -19.43 12.11 -18.03
C LEU A 364 -19.16 11.63 -16.61
N ARG A 365 -18.49 10.47 -16.43
CA ARG A 365 -18.10 9.97 -15.10
C ARG A 365 -17.22 10.97 -14.34
N ARG A 366 -16.35 11.69 -15.04
CA ARG A 366 -15.48 12.70 -14.42
C ARG A 366 -16.22 13.99 -14.04
N ILE A 367 -17.19 14.42 -14.85
CA ILE A 367 -18.01 15.62 -14.57
C ILE A 367 -19.03 15.34 -13.47
N LEU A 368 -19.76 14.24 -13.60
CA LEU A 368 -20.86 13.89 -12.70
C LEU A 368 -20.40 13.35 -11.36
N ARG A 369 -19.09 13.43 -11.06
CA ARG A 369 -18.41 12.80 -9.92
C ARG A 369 -19.26 12.87 -8.64
N PHE A 370 -20.03 11.79 -8.44
CA PHE A 370 -20.19 11.07 -7.20
C PHE A 370 -18.94 10.21 -7.01
#